data_AF-A0A7C2LNZ0-F1
#
_entry.id   AF-A0A7C2LNZ0-F1
#
_cell.length_a   1.000
_cell.length_b   1.000
_cell.length_c   1.000
_cell.angle_alpha   90.00
_cell.angle_beta   90.00
_cell.angle_gamma   90.00
#
_symmetry.space_group_name_H-M   'P 1'
#
loop_
_entity.id
_entity.type
_entity.pdbx_description
1 polymer ?
#
loop_
_entity_poly.entity_id
_entity_poly.type
_entity_poly.pdbx_seq_one_letter_code
_entity_poly.pdbx_strand_id
1 'polypeptide(L)'
;MWLMLLKNKQFWGTVIAILLLAWCLKDIRLSAVQSLCERVSYIYVIPTLISAFLFMATRAVRWRYLISQQKVLGWLRAIGLYSAGQTLNVIMPMLTGQVGRVILFSRKEGLRKTFVFSTIVLEVLFDALSLLVFLMLTSLAFAFPSEYRSVSYIIGTVTLLLLAALYIILHYQQRLEDTTQRWWRDNRPSLYVGIRKFIRSFTKGIKLLRSSRNLGAQLCLSLLSWFFHALTIYLLFNAFGFT
;
A
#
# COMPACT_ATOMS: atom_id res chain seq x y z
N MET A 1 2.21 -39.24 -3.80
CA MET A 1 1.48 -38.08 -3.22
C MET A 1 2.41 -37.13 -2.46
N TRP A 2 3.21 -37.58 -1.49
CA TRP A 2 4.14 -36.75 -0.71
C TRP A 2 5.24 -36.03 -1.52
N LEU A 3 5.78 -36.67 -2.55
CA LEU A 3 6.83 -36.08 -3.41
C LEU A 3 6.33 -34.90 -4.28
N MET A 4 5.01 -34.77 -4.52
CA MET A 4 4.45 -33.64 -5.26
C MET A 4 4.28 -32.38 -4.39
N LEU A 5 4.04 -32.55 -3.08
CA LEU A 5 3.89 -31.43 -2.14
C LEU A 5 5.23 -30.71 -1.91
N LEU A 6 6.33 -31.46 -1.78
CA LEU A 6 7.68 -30.93 -1.59
C LEU A 6 8.21 -30.11 -2.77
N LYS A 7 7.63 -30.30 -3.97
CA LYS A 7 8.03 -29.59 -5.20
C LYS A 7 7.33 -28.23 -5.37
N ASN A 8 6.28 -27.96 -4.58
CA ASN A 8 5.53 -26.72 -4.68
C ASN A 8 6.18 -25.61 -3.85
N LYS A 9 6.53 -24.48 -4.48
CA LYS A 9 7.12 -23.31 -3.80
C LYS A 9 6.26 -22.77 -2.66
N GLN A 10 4.94 -22.98 -2.72
CA GLN A 10 4.01 -22.59 -1.66
C GLN A 10 4.21 -23.40 -0.38
N PHE A 11 4.57 -24.68 -0.47
CA PHE A 11 4.81 -25.55 0.69
C PHE A 11 5.96 -25.03 1.55
N TRP A 12 7.09 -24.72 0.92
CA TRP A 12 8.25 -24.15 1.61
C TRP A 12 7.96 -22.78 2.22
N GLY A 13 7.17 -21.94 1.55
CA GLY A 13 6.70 -20.67 2.12
C GLY A 13 5.86 -20.87 3.38
N THR A 14 4.94 -21.84 3.38
CA THR A 14 4.14 -22.19 4.56
C THR A 14 5.00 -22.75 5.69
N VAL A 15 5.96 -23.64 5.40
CA VAL A 15 6.88 -24.18 6.41
C VAL A 15 7.71 -23.07 7.05
N ILE A 16 8.27 -22.15 6.26
CA ILE A 16 9.02 -21.00 6.78
C ILE A 16 8.11 -20.12 7.64
N ALA A 17 6.88 -19.84 7.19
CA ALA A 17 5.93 -19.04 7.97
C ALA A 17 5.59 -19.69 9.32
N ILE A 18 5.37 -21.01 9.35
CA ILE A 18 5.12 -21.76 10.59
C ILE A 18 6.33 -21.73 11.51
N LEU A 19 7.54 -21.92 10.98
CA LEU A 19 8.77 -21.88 11.77
C LEU A 19 9.02 -20.49 12.38
N LEU A 20 8.82 -19.43 11.60
CA LEU A 20 8.94 -18.04 12.09
C LEU A 20 7.87 -17.71 13.13
N LEU A 21 6.63 -18.17 12.92
CA LEU A 21 5.54 -18.00 13.88
C LEU A 21 5.87 -18.73 15.19
N ALA A 22 6.32 -19.99 15.12
CA ALA A 22 6.72 -20.77 16.28
C ALA A 22 7.90 -20.11 17.01
N TRP A 23 8.88 -19.57 16.28
CA TRP A 23 10.00 -18.85 16.86
C TRP A 23 9.55 -17.56 17.57
N CYS A 24 8.63 -16.79 16.97
CA CYS A 24 8.07 -15.58 17.57
C CYS A 24 7.22 -15.87 18.83
N LEU A 25 6.49 -16.98 18.84
CA LEU A 25 5.62 -17.37 19.96
C LEU A 25 6.36 -18.11 21.08
N LYS A 26 7.60 -18.58 20.85
CA LYS A 26 8.35 -19.42 21.78
C LYS A 26 8.50 -18.79 23.17
N ASP A 27 8.69 -17.48 23.23
CA ASP A 27 8.93 -16.75 24.47
C ASP A 27 7.64 -16.21 25.12
N ILE A 28 6.48 -16.44 24.48
CA ILE A 28 5.18 -15.95 24.95
C ILE A 28 4.57 -16.95 25.94
N ARG A 29 4.54 -16.56 27.22
CA ARG A 29 3.83 -17.31 28.26
C ARG A 29 2.32 -17.11 28.13
N LEU A 30 1.55 -18.20 28.00
CA LEU A 30 0.08 -18.16 27.92
C LEU A 30 -0.57 -17.42 29.11
N SER A 31 0.00 -17.56 30.31
CA SER A 31 -0.44 -16.83 31.50
C SER A 31 -0.27 -15.31 31.38
N ALA A 32 0.78 -14.85 30.69
CA ALA A 32 0.97 -13.43 30.42
C ALA A 32 -0.10 -12.91 29.46
N VAL A 33 -0.43 -13.69 28.42
CA VAL A 33 -1.51 -13.35 27.47
C VAL A 33 -2.86 -13.23 28.18
N GLN A 34 -3.20 -14.18 29.04
CA GLN A 34 -4.45 -14.13 29.81
C GLN A 34 -4.51 -12.90 30.72
N SER A 35 -3.42 -12.63 31.45
CA SER A 35 -3.35 -11.44 32.32
C SER A 35 -3.44 -10.12 31.56
N LEU A 36 -2.95 -10.08 30.31
CA LEU A 36 -3.09 -8.93 29.41
C LEU A 36 -4.54 -8.75 28.97
N CYS A 37 -5.23 -9.84 28.59
CA CYS A 37 -6.65 -9.80 28.22
C CYS A 37 -7.55 -9.30 29.37
N GLU A 38 -7.26 -9.68 30.61
CA GLU A 38 -8.00 -9.23 31.80
C GLU A 38 -7.77 -7.75 32.12
N ARG A 39 -6.65 -7.17 31.67
CA ARG A 39 -6.29 -5.76 31.89
C ARG A 39 -6.70 -4.85 30.72
N VAL A 40 -7.32 -5.38 29.67
CA VAL A 40 -7.73 -4.56 28.53
C VAL A 40 -8.77 -3.54 28.95
N SER A 41 -8.45 -2.27 28.74
CA SER A 41 -9.41 -1.19 28.91
C SER A 41 -10.31 -1.08 27.66
N TYR A 42 -11.55 -1.55 27.81
CA TYR A 42 -12.57 -1.49 26.76
C TYR A 42 -12.87 -0.05 26.28
N ILE A 43 -12.57 0.96 27.11
CA ILE A 43 -12.71 2.37 26.77
C ILE A 43 -11.86 2.73 25.55
N TYR A 44 -10.69 2.13 25.39
CA TYR A 44 -9.81 2.36 24.23
C TYR A 44 -10.10 1.45 23.04
N VAL A 45 -10.79 0.33 23.25
CA VAL A 45 -11.15 -0.62 22.16
C VAL A 45 -12.12 0.01 21.17
N ILE A 46 -13.16 0.69 21.65
CA ILE A 46 -14.16 1.34 20.76
C ILE A 46 -13.51 2.42 19.87
N PRO A 47 -12.75 3.40 20.41
CA PRO A 47 -11.97 4.34 19.61
C PRO A 47 -11.00 3.66 18.63
N THR A 48 -10.38 2.55 19.03
CA THR A 48 -9.46 1.79 18.15
C THR A 48 -10.20 1.26 16.92
N LEU A 49 -11.39 0.67 17.12
CA LEU A 49 -12.23 0.17 16.03
C LEU A 49 -12.71 1.30 15.11
N ILE A 50 -13.13 2.43 15.70
CA ILE A 50 -13.53 3.62 14.92
C ILE A 50 -12.34 4.13 14.09
N SER A 51 -11.15 4.26 14.69
CA SER A 51 -9.94 4.70 13.99
C SER A 51 -9.55 3.73 12.88
N ALA A 52 -9.66 2.42 13.11
CA ALA A 52 -9.37 1.40 12.11
C ALA A 52 -10.37 1.46 10.93
N PHE A 53 -11.64 1.71 11.22
CA PHE A 53 -12.65 1.95 10.18
C PHE A 53 -12.34 3.22 9.38
N LEU A 54 -12.00 4.33 10.06
CA LEU A 54 -11.64 5.59 9.41
C LEU A 54 -10.38 5.47 8.55
N PHE A 55 -9.38 4.69 8.99
CA PHE A 55 -8.22 4.34 8.18
C PHE A 55 -8.63 3.68 6.86
N MET A 56 -9.53 2.68 6.91
CA MET A 56 -10.00 2.01 5.70
C MET A 56 -10.87 2.92 4.84
N ALA A 57 -11.77 3.68 5.46
CA ALA A 57 -12.70 4.58 4.78
C ALA A 57 -11.96 5.70 4.03
N THR A 58 -10.96 6.34 4.65
CA THR A 58 -10.13 7.37 4.01
C THR A 58 -9.37 6.84 2.80
N ARG A 59 -8.83 5.62 2.88
CA ARG A 59 -8.19 4.96 1.72
C ARG A 59 -9.18 4.67 0.60
N ALA A 60 -10.37 4.19 0.93
CA ALA A 60 -11.42 3.94 -0.05
C ALA A 60 -11.92 5.24 -0.72
N VAL A 61 -12.05 6.30 0.07
CA VAL A 61 -12.37 7.66 -0.40
C VAL A 61 -11.31 8.14 -1.39
N ARG A 62 -10.04 7.98 -1.04
CA ARG A 62 -8.92 8.33 -1.92
C ARG A 62 -8.96 7.57 -3.23
N TRP A 63 -9.17 6.26 -3.16
CA TRP A 63 -9.31 5.42 -4.36
C TRP A 63 -10.49 5.86 -5.24
N ARG A 64 -11.64 6.18 -4.63
CA ARG A 64 -12.81 6.75 -5.31
C ARG A 64 -12.46 8.02 -6.09
N TYR A 65 -11.66 8.92 -5.50
CA TYR A 65 -11.17 10.11 -6.21
C TYR A 65 -10.29 9.75 -7.41
N LEU A 66 -9.40 8.76 -7.29
CA LEU A 66 -8.52 8.33 -8.40
C LEU A 66 -9.31 7.74 -9.58
N ILE A 67 -10.37 6.97 -9.32
CA ILE A 67 -11.17 6.33 -10.37
C ILE A 67 -12.26 7.24 -10.96
N SER A 68 -12.56 8.37 -10.31
CA SER A 68 -13.65 9.29 -10.70
C SER A 68 -13.60 9.75 -12.16
N GLN A 69 -12.42 9.72 -12.77
CA GLN A 69 -12.18 10.05 -14.17
C GLN A 69 -12.76 9.08 -15.18
N GLN A 70 -12.91 7.81 -14.80
CA GLN A 70 -13.55 6.81 -15.64
C GLN A 70 -14.95 6.45 -15.15
N LYS A 71 -15.17 6.51 -13.84
CA LYS A 71 -16.43 6.10 -13.26
C LYS A 71 -16.67 6.78 -11.92
N VAL A 72 -17.84 7.40 -11.77
CA VAL A 72 -18.31 7.91 -10.49
C VAL A 72 -18.92 6.75 -9.70
N LEU A 73 -18.39 6.48 -8.50
CA LEU A 73 -18.96 5.49 -7.58
C LEU A 73 -19.63 6.19 -6.39
N GLY A 74 -20.60 5.53 -5.77
CA GLY A 74 -21.09 5.91 -4.44
C GLY A 74 -20.07 5.60 -3.35
N TRP A 75 -20.11 6.35 -2.24
CA TRP A 75 -19.17 6.18 -1.11
C TRP A 75 -19.19 4.77 -0.52
N LEU A 76 -20.38 4.24 -0.19
CA LEU A 76 -20.53 2.91 0.39
C LEU A 76 -19.99 1.80 -0.52
N ARG A 77 -20.24 1.92 -1.83
CA ARG A 77 -19.73 0.97 -2.83
C ARG A 77 -18.20 1.02 -2.94
N ALA A 78 -17.61 2.21 -2.87
CA ALA A 78 -16.17 2.37 -2.86
C ALA A 78 -15.54 1.76 -1.59
N ILE A 79 -16.12 2.00 -0.42
CA ILE A 79 -15.66 1.41 0.85
C ILE A 79 -15.75 -0.11 0.80
N GLY A 80 -16.91 -0.68 0.46
CA GLY A 80 -17.09 -2.12 0.40
C GLY A 80 -16.14 -2.81 -0.58
N LEU A 81 -16.00 -2.25 -1.79
CA LEU A 81 -15.11 -2.82 -2.80
C LEU A 81 -13.63 -2.68 -2.42
N TYR A 82 -13.23 -1.53 -1.89
CA TYR A 82 -11.84 -1.31 -1.45
C TYR A 82 -11.48 -2.24 -0.29
N SER A 83 -12.35 -2.37 0.71
CA SER A 83 -12.17 -3.29 1.83
C SER A 83 -12.04 -4.74 1.35
N ALA A 84 -12.91 -5.20 0.45
CA ALA A 84 -12.79 -6.54 -0.13
C ALA A 84 -11.45 -6.74 -0.87
N GLY A 85 -10.99 -5.71 -1.58
CA GLY A 85 -9.68 -5.71 -2.19
C GLY A 85 -8.54 -5.80 -1.18
N GLN A 86 -8.63 -5.07 -0.07
CA GLN A 86 -7.62 -5.12 1.00
C GLN A 86 -7.60 -6.48 1.69
N THR A 87 -8.76 -7.09 1.93
CA THR A 87 -8.86 -8.46 2.44
C THR A 87 -8.17 -9.46 1.51
N LEU A 88 -8.41 -9.37 0.20
CA LEU A 88 -7.68 -10.19 -0.78
C LEU A 88 -6.17 -9.94 -0.72
N ASN A 89 -5.76 -8.69 -0.50
CA ASN A 89 -4.34 -8.35 -0.43
C ASN A 89 -3.64 -8.95 0.80
N VAL A 90 -4.34 -9.08 1.93
CA VAL A 90 -3.82 -9.67 3.15
C VAL A 90 -3.82 -11.20 3.10
N ILE A 91 -4.88 -11.81 2.55
CA ILE A 91 -5.03 -13.27 2.53
C ILE A 91 -4.14 -13.93 1.48
N MET A 92 -3.95 -13.30 0.32
CA MET A 92 -3.25 -13.92 -0.80
C MET A 92 -1.72 -13.91 -0.61
N PRO A 93 -1.05 -15.07 -0.71
CA PRO A 93 0.40 -15.16 -0.55
C PRO A 93 1.17 -14.52 -1.73
N MET A 94 2.41 -14.10 -1.47
CA MET A 94 3.39 -13.68 -2.49
C MET A 94 2.95 -12.52 -3.40
N LEU A 95 2.69 -11.31 -2.87
CA LEU A 95 2.34 -10.08 -3.64
C LEU A 95 1.18 -10.22 -4.67
N THR A 96 0.59 -11.41 -4.85
CA THR A 96 -0.50 -11.72 -5.77
C THR A 96 -1.80 -11.07 -5.33
N GLY A 97 -1.88 -10.70 -4.05
CA GLY A 97 -2.93 -9.88 -3.49
C GLY A 97 -3.19 -8.58 -4.27
N GLN A 98 -2.13 -7.92 -4.76
CA GLN A 98 -2.29 -6.73 -5.59
C GLN A 98 -2.87 -7.07 -6.96
N VAL A 99 -2.45 -8.19 -7.56
CA VAL A 99 -3.02 -8.69 -8.83
C VAL A 99 -4.50 -9.04 -8.64
N GLY A 100 -4.84 -9.66 -7.50
CA GLY A 100 -6.21 -9.94 -7.08
C GLY A 100 -7.05 -8.66 -7.00
N ARG A 101 -6.53 -7.59 -6.37
CA ARG A 101 -7.16 -6.26 -6.34
C ARG A 101 -7.39 -5.71 -7.73
N VAL A 102 -6.39 -5.77 -8.61
CA VAL A 102 -6.53 -5.30 -10.01
C VAL A 102 -7.65 -6.04 -10.73
N ILE A 103 -7.70 -7.36 -10.61
CA ILE A 103 -8.72 -8.19 -11.26
C ILE A 103 -10.11 -7.90 -10.66
N LEU A 104 -10.21 -7.81 -9.34
CA LEU A 104 -11.47 -7.54 -8.63
C LEU A 104 -12.05 -6.19 -9.05
N PHE A 105 -11.26 -5.12 -8.96
CA PHE A 105 -11.72 -3.77 -9.29
C PHE A 105 -12.03 -3.64 -10.78
N SER A 106 -11.20 -4.24 -11.65
CA SER A 106 -11.44 -4.25 -13.10
C SER A 106 -12.75 -4.95 -13.46
N ARG A 107 -13.01 -6.14 -12.88
CA ARG A 107 -14.23 -6.91 -13.17
C ARG A 107 -15.48 -6.30 -12.58
N LYS A 108 -15.44 -5.88 -11.30
CA LYS A 108 -16.62 -5.36 -10.60
C LYS A 108 -17.05 -3.99 -11.09
N GLU A 109 -16.11 -3.16 -11.55
CA GLU A 109 -16.42 -1.80 -11.98
C GLU A 109 -16.31 -1.58 -13.50
N GLY A 110 -15.93 -2.60 -14.27
CA GLY A 110 -15.78 -2.50 -15.73
C GLY A 110 -14.57 -1.65 -16.14
N LEU A 111 -13.61 -1.44 -15.24
CA LEU A 111 -12.43 -0.62 -15.47
C LEU A 111 -11.35 -1.42 -16.21
N ARG A 112 -10.54 -0.76 -17.04
CA ARG A 112 -9.39 -1.39 -17.69
C ARG A 112 -8.34 -1.79 -16.64
N LYS A 113 -7.83 -3.02 -16.69
CA LYS A 113 -6.79 -3.53 -15.77
C LYS A 113 -5.58 -2.60 -15.66
N THR A 114 -5.11 -2.04 -16.80
CA THR A 114 -3.97 -1.11 -16.82
C THR A 114 -4.25 0.20 -16.07
N PHE A 115 -5.50 0.69 -16.11
CA PHE A 115 -5.90 1.87 -15.37
C PHE A 115 -5.92 1.59 -13.87
N VAL A 116 -6.55 0.50 -13.44
CA VAL A 116 -6.59 0.10 -12.03
C VAL A 116 -5.20 -0.14 -11.47
N PHE A 117 -4.33 -0.79 -12.24
CA PHE A 117 -2.94 -0.97 -11.84
C PHE A 117 -2.23 0.39 -11.66
N SER A 118 -2.45 1.33 -12.57
CA SER A 118 -1.92 2.69 -12.45
C SER A 118 -2.42 3.41 -11.18
N THR A 119 -3.69 3.24 -10.81
CA THR A 119 -4.22 3.85 -9.56
C THR A 119 -3.57 3.24 -8.32
N ILE A 120 -3.28 1.94 -8.30
CA ILE A 120 -2.58 1.29 -7.20
C ILE A 120 -1.13 1.79 -7.09
N VAL A 121 -0.43 1.96 -8.21
CA VAL A 121 0.92 2.55 -8.20
C VAL A 121 0.89 3.96 -7.62
N LEU A 122 -0.10 4.77 -7.98
CA LEU A 122 -0.30 6.10 -7.40
C LEU A 122 -0.61 6.02 -5.90
N GLU A 123 -1.45 5.09 -5.45
CA GLU A 123 -1.71 4.85 -4.01
C GLU A 123 -0.40 4.61 -3.25
N VAL A 124 0.45 3.70 -3.75
CA VAL A 124 1.74 3.34 -3.12
C VAL A 124 2.69 4.54 -3.08
N LEU A 125 2.74 5.33 -4.16
CA LEU A 125 3.56 6.54 -4.22
C LEU A 125 3.14 7.55 -3.16
N PHE A 126 1.84 7.87 -3.06
CA PHE A 126 1.36 8.82 -2.07
C PHE A 126 1.55 8.29 -0.65
N ASP A 127 1.39 6.98 -0.45
CA ASP A 127 1.64 6.36 0.86
C ASP A 127 3.12 6.49 1.25
N ALA A 128 4.05 6.30 0.32
CA ALA A 128 5.49 6.48 0.55
C ALA A 128 5.82 7.96 0.86
N LEU A 129 5.23 8.90 0.13
CA LEU A 129 5.37 10.33 0.41
C LEU A 129 4.86 10.70 1.81
N SER A 130 3.68 10.20 2.20
CA SER A 130 3.15 10.44 3.54
C SER A 130 4.04 9.84 4.63
N LEU A 131 4.58 8.64 4.42
CA LEU A 131 5.53 8.04 5.35
C LEU A 131 6.81 8.87 5.49
N LEU A 132 7.33 9.44 4.40
CA LEU A 132 8.47 10.36 4.47
C LEU A 132 8.16 11.61 5.29
N VAL A 133 6.96 12.19 5.12
CA VAL A 133 6.53 13.34 5.92
C VAL A 133 6.48 12.97 7.39
N PHE A 134 5.90 11.83 7.76
CA PHE A 134 5.90 11.35 9.14
C PHE A 134 7.31 11.08 9.67
N LEU A 135 8.18 10.47 8.86
CA LEU A 135 9.57 10.22 9.23
C LEU A 135 10.32 11.54 9.49
N MET A 136 10.14 12.54 8.64
CA MET A 136 10.74 13.86 8.83
C MET A 136 10.22 14.52 10.11
N LEU A 137 8.90 14.57 10.31
CA LEU A 137 8.29 15.16 11.51
C LEU A 137 8.74 14.46 12.80
N THR A 138 8.77 13.13 12.81
CA THR A 138 9.23 12.36 13.97
C THR A 138 10.72 12.53 14.22
N SER A 139 11.56 12.64 13.18
CA SER A 139 12.99 12.91 13.33
C SER A 139 13.31 14.31 13.88
N LEU A 140 12.43 15.29 13.64
CA LEU A 140 12.56 16.64 14.22
C LEU A 140 12.13 16.66 15.69
N ALA A 141 11.15 15.84 16.07
CA ALA A 141 10.64 15.78 17.44
C ALA A 141 11.47 14.85 18.35
N PHE A 142 12.06 13.78 17.80
CA PHE A 142 12.76 12.74 18.56
C PHE A 142 14.07 12.33 17.87
N ALA A 143 15.16 12.29 18.64
CA ALA A 143 16.40 11.71 18.17
C ALA A 143 16.27 10.18 18.13
N PHE A 144 16.27 9.59 16.93
CA PHE A 144 16.28 8.14 16.78
C PHE A 144 17.50 7.53 17.49
N PRO A 145 17.33 6.40 18.21
CA PRO A 145 18.45 5.68 18.82
C PRO A 145 19.51 5.34 17.77
N SER A 146 20.78 5.36 18.16
CA SER A 146 21.93 5.13 17.26
C SER A 146 21.82 3.82 16.48
N GLU A 147 21.24 2.80 17.10
CA GLU A 147 20.98 1.45 16.56
C GLU A 147 20.11 1.46 15.29
N TYR A 148 19.16 2.41 15.18
CA TYR A 148 18.19 2.46 14.07
C TYR A 148 18.51 3.52 13.02
N ARG A 149 19.55 4.35 13.22
CA ARG A 149 19.92 5.40 12.27
C ARG A 149 20.27 4.85 10.89
N SER A 150 20.98 3.74 10.81
CA SER A 150 21.37 3.09 9.55
C SER A 150 20.15 2.67 8.72
N VAL A 151 19.14 2.10 9.37
CA VAL A 151 17.87 1.70 8.74
C VAL A 151 17.11 2.92 8.23
N SER A 152 17.07 4.01 9.00
CA SER A 152 16.42 5.27 8.58
C SER A 152 17.08 5.87 7.34
N TYR A 153 18.41 5.85 7.24
CA TYR A 153 19.11 6.31 6.03
C TYR A 153 18.79 5.44 4.81
N ILE A 154 18.77 4.11 4.95
CA ILE A 154 18.44 3.20 3.85
C ILE A 154 17.02 3.47 3.34
N ILE A 155 16.04 3.55 4.24
CA ILE A 155 14.64 3.82 3.88
C ILE A 155 14.52 5.21 3.22
N GLY A 156 15.19 6.22 3.77
CA GLY A 156 15.25 7.57 3.21
C GLY A 156 15.80 7.57 1.78
N THR A 157 16.97 6.95 1.56
CA THR A 157 17.62 6.86 0.24
C THR A 157 16.77 6.10 -0.77
N VAL A 158 16.23 4.93 -0.41
CA VAL A 158 15.37 4.15 -1.31
C VAL A 158 14.14 4.95 -1.71
N THR A 159 13.53 5.67 -0.77
CA THR A 159 12.35 6.47 -1.08
C THR A 159 12.70 7.67 -1.95
N LEU A 160 13.83 8.33 -1.70
CA LEU A 160 14.31 9.45 -2.53
C LEU A 160 14.61 9.01 -3.97
N LEU A 161 15.20 7.82 -4.15
CA LEU A 161 15.41 7.20 -5.46
C LEU A 161 14.09 6.88 -6.17
N LEU A 162 13.08 6.36 -5.45
CA LEU A 162 11.74 6.12 -5.98
C LEU A 162 11.07 7.42 -6.43
N LEU A 163 11.20 8.49 -5.65
CA LEU A 163 10.69 9.81 -6.02
C LEU A 163 11.42 10.39 -7.23
N ALA A 164 12.74 10.28 -7.28
CA ALA A 164 13.54 10.72 -8.42
C ALA A 164 13.17 9.95 -9.70
N ALA A 165 13.03 8.61 -9.62
CA ALA A 165 12.58 7.78 -10.73
C ALA A 165 11.19 8.21 -11.21
N LEU A 166 10.26 8.46 -10.29
CA LEU A 166 8.94 8.95 -10.63
C LEU A 166 8.99 10.33 -11.30
N TYR A 167 9.77 11.27 -10.75
CA TYR A 167 9.99 12.59 -11.32
C TYR A 167 10.55 12.52 -12.75
N ILE A 168 11.54 11.64 -12.99
CA ILE A 168 12.11 11.43 -14.32
C ILE A 168 11.06 10.89 -15.29
N ILE A 169 10.26 9.90 -14.88
CA ILE A 169 9.17 9.35 -15.70
C ILE A 169 8.14 10.43 -16.05
N LEU A 170 7.85 11.33 -15.11
CA LEU A 170 6.92 12.44 -15.29
C LEU A 170 7.46 13.52 -16.23
N HIS A 171 8.73 13.86 -16.10
CA HIS A 171 9.34 14.98 -16.81
C HIS A 171 9.81 14.60 -18.22
N TYR A 172 10.29 13.37 -18.41
CA TYR A 172 10.82 12.88 -19.69
C TYR A 172 9.81 12.07 -20.52
N GLN A 173 8.52 12.27 -20.24
CA GLN A 173 7.40 11.49 -20.81
C GLN A 173 7.38 11.44 -22.35
N GLN A 174 7.72 12.54 -23.04
CA GLN A 174 7.80 12.57 -24.51
C GLN A 174 9.05 11.87 -25.05
N ARG A 175 10.22 12.06 -24.41
CA ARG A 175 11.48 11.41 -24.80
C ARG A 175 11.49 9.90 -24.56
N LEU A 176 10.80 9.42 -23.52
CA LEU A 176 10.65 7.99 -23.23
C LEU A 176 9.78 7.30 -24.29
N GLU A 177 8.71 7.93 -24.78
CA GLU A 177 7.90 7.41 -25.88
C GLU A 177 8.72 7.31 -27.19
N ASP A 178 9.54 8.32 -27.50
CA ASP A 178 10.36 8.34 -28.72
C ASP A 178 11.58 7.39 -28.67
N THR A 179 12.21 7.23 -27.50
CA THR A 179 13.38 6.35 -27.33
C THR A 179 12.98 4.88 -27.26
N THR A 180 11.86 4.56 -26.59
CA THR A 180 11.31 3.19 -26.61
C THR A 180 10.83 2.78 -28.00
N GLN A 181 10.41 3.73 -28.84
CA GLN A 181 10.05 3.48 -30.25
C GLN A 181 11.25 3.02 -31.10
N ARG A 182 12.49 3.43 -30.76
CA ARG A 182 13.70 3.04 -31.50
C ARG A 182 14.28 1.69 -31.06
N TRP A 183 14.24 1.38 -29.76
CA TRP A 183 14.89 0.19 -29.20
C TRP A 183 14.01 -1.07 -29.15
N TRP A 184 12.70 -0.92 -29.02
CA TRP A 184 11.80 -2.05 -28.74
C TRP A 184 10.89 -2.47 -29.90
N ARG A 185 10.84 -1.68 -30.99
CA ARG A 185 10.04 -2.01 -32.18
C ARG A 185 10.54 -3.27 -32.89
N ASP A 186 11.85 -3.46 -32.95
CA ASP A 186 12.45 -4.52 -33.79
C ASP A 186 12.69 -5.83 -33.01
N ASN A 187 12.78 -5.79 -31.67
CA ASN A 187 13.19 -6.97 -30.88
C ASN A 187 12.03 -7.73 -30.19
N ARG A 188 10.93 -7.07 -29.78
CA ARG A 188 9.75 -7.69 -29.11
C ARG A 188 8.45 -6.87 -29.27
N PRO A 189 7.71 -7.00 -30.40
CA PRO A 189 6.56 -6.15 -30.70
C PRO A 189 5.36 -6.31 -29.74
N SER A 190 5.12 -7.50 -29.18
CA SER A 190 3.99 -7.73 -28.25
C SER A 190 4.18 -7.06 -26.89
N LEU A 191 5.40 -7.05 -26.36
CA LEU A 191 5.75 -6.39 -25.10
C LEU A 191 5.71 -4.86 -25.24
N TYR A 192 6.13 -4.32 -26.39
CA TYR A 192 6.07 -2.89 -26.71
C TYR A 192 4.64 -2.33 -26.65
N VAL A 193 3.66 -3.03 -27.25
CA VAL A 193 2.25 -2.60 -27.22
C VAL A 193 1.70 -2.59 -25.78
N GLY A 194 2.09 -3.55 -24.95
CA GLY A 194 1.71 -3.64 -23.54
C GLY A 194 2.28 -2.49 -22.71
N ILE A 195 3.60 -2.25 -22.81
CA ILE A 195 4.29 -1.17 -22.09
C ILE A 195 3.78 0.20 -22.55
N ARG A 196 3.60 0.43 -23.84
CA ARG A 196 3.06 1.69 -24.35
C ARG A 196 1.64 1.96 -23.85
N LYS A 197 0.78 0.93 -23.81
CA LYS A 197 -0.57 1.05 -23.21
C LYS A 197 -0.49 1.37 -21.72
N PHE A 198 0.44 0.76 -20.98
CA PHE A 198 0.67 1.06 -19.58
C PHE A 198 1.15 2.50 -19.38
N ILE A 199 2.21 2.94 -20.07
CA ILE A 199 2.75 4.30 -20.00
C ILE A 199 1.65 5.34 -20.31
N ARG A 200 0.83 5.12 -21.35
CA ARG A 200 -0.26 6.03 -21.71
C ARG A 200 -1.38 6.07 -20.67
N SER A 201 -1.73 4.92 -20.07
CA SER A 201 -2.70 4.84 -18.97
C SER A 201 -2.18 5.49 -17.68
N PHE A 202 -0.91 5.24 -17.34
CA PHE A 202 -0.21 5.80 -16.18
C PHE A 202 -0.08 7.31 -16.30
N THR A 203 0.36 7.78 -17.46
CA THR A 203 0.41 9.20 -17.83
C THR A 203 -0.95 9.88 -17.73
N LYS A 204 -2.05 9.24 -18.18
CA LYS A 204 -3.39 9.81 -18.02
C LYS A 204 -3.77 9.95 -16.53
N GLY A 205 -3.43 8.95 -15.71
CA GLY A 205 -3.60 9.03 -14.25
C GLY A 205 -2.79 10.16 -13.61
N ILE A 206 -1.57 10.38 -14.10
CA ILE A 206 -0.68 11.46 -13.68
C ILE A 206 -1.12 12.84 -14.16
N LYS A 207 -1.63 12.97 -15.38
CA LYS A 207 -2.14 14.25 -15.89
C LYS A 207 -3.29 14.77 -15.03
N LEU A 208 -4.00 13.88 -14.33
CA LEU A 208 -4.98 14.26 -13.32
C LEU A 208 -4.37 14.95 -12.10
N LEU A 209 -3.16 14.54 -11.73
CA LEU A 209 -2.36 15.11 -10.65
C LEU A 209 -1.77 16.48 -11.03
N ARG A 210 -1.71 16.87 -12.32
CA ARG A 210 -1.27 18.23 -12.70
C ARG A 210 -2.19 19.34 -12.18
N SER A 211 -3.44 19.02 -11.84
CA SER A 211 -4.27 19.90 -11.04
C SER A 211 -3.72 19.93 -9.61
N SER A 212 -3.13 21.06 -9.20
CA SER A 212 -2.60 21.26 -7.84
C SER A 212 -3.62 20.92 -6.75
N ARG A 213 -4.91 21.18 -7.01
CA ARG A 213 -6.04 20.85 -6.12
C ARG A 213 -6.22 19.34 -5.94
N ASN A 214 -6.06 18.56 -7.01
CA ASN A 214 -6.16 17.10 -6.95
C ASN A 214 -4.93 16.48 -6.26
N LEU A 215 -3.74 17.03 -6.51
CA LEU A 215 -2.51 16.61 -5.81
C LEU A 215 -2.63 16.80 -4.29
N GLY A 216 -3.02 18.01 -3.88
CA GLY A 216 -3.22 18.34 -2.46
C GLY A 216 -4.25 17.42 -1.81
N ALA A 217 -5.39 17.18 -2.46
CA ALA A 217 -6.42 16.27 -1.92
C ALA A 217 -5.91 14.84 -1.75
N GLN A 218 -5.14 14.30 -2.71
CA GLN A 218 -4.57 12.95 -2.64
C GLN A 218 -3.54 12.82 -1.51
N LEU A 219 -2.67 13.84 -1.35
CA LEU A 219 -1.69 13.86 -0.28
C LEU A 219 -2.35 14.01 1.10
N CYS A 220 -3.30 14.94 1.24
CA CYS A 220 -4.06 15.12 2.49
C CYS A 220 -4.80 13.84 2.90
N LEU A 221 -5.46 13.17 1.97
CA LEU A 221 -6.14 11.90 2.26
C LEU A 221 -5.16 10.78 2.64
N SER A 222 -3.97 10.75 2.04
CA SER A 222 -2.93 9.77 2.41
C SER A 222 -2.35 10.06 3.80
N LEU A 223 -2.04 11.32 4.12
CA LEU A 223 -1.61 11.74 5.45
C LEU A 223 -2.67 11.44 6.51
N LEU A 224 -3.94 11.76 6.22
CA LEU A 224 -5.06 11.47 7.12
C LEU A 224 -5.25 9.96 7.34
N SER A 225 -5.08 9.15 6.30
CA SER A 225 -5.14 7.68 6.46
C SER A 225 -4.01 7.19 7.37
N TRP A 226 -2.77 7.63 7.17
CA TRP A 226 -1.65 7.26 8.01
C TRP A 226 -1.79 7.77 9.45
N PHE A 227 -2.36 8.96 9.64
CA PHE A 227 -2.72 9.48 10.95
C PHE A 227 -3.70 8.53 11.68
N PHE A 228 -4.79 8.11 11.03
CA PHE A 228 -5.72 7.14 11.63
C PHE A 228 -5.05 5.80 11.91
N HIS A 229 -4.13 5.35 11.05
CA HIS A 229 -3.37 4.13 11.30
C HIS A 229 -2.47 4.25 12.54
N ALA A 230 -1.75 5.37 12.68
CA ALA A 230 -0.92 5.65 13.86
C ALA A 230 -1.78 5.79 15.12
N LEU A 231 -2.94 6.44 15.02
CA LEU A 231 -3.91 6.56 16.10
C LEU A 231 -4.48 5.20 16.52
N THR A 232 -4.79 4.31 15.57
CA THR A 232 -5.22 2.94 15.88
C THR A 232 -4.15 2.20 16.67
N ILE A 233 -2.89 2.31 16.26
CA ILE A 233 -1.77 1.69 16.99
C ILE A 233 -1.69 2.31 18.40
N TYR A 234 -1.64 3.63 18.52
CA TYR A 234 -1.56 4.33 19.81
C TYR A 234 -2.69 3.94 20.78
N LEU A 235 -3.93 3.92 20.30
CA LEU A 235 -5.08 3.52 21.12
C LEU A 235 -5.00 2.05 21.54
N LEU A 236 -4.47 1.19 20.68
CA LEU A 236 -4.25 -0.21 21.01
C LEU A 236 -3.17 -0.37 22.09
N PHE A 237 -2.05 0.38 22.01
CA PHE A 237 -1.04 0.40 23.07
C PHE A 237 -1.63 0.85 24.43
N ASN A 238 -2.47 1.89 24.44
CA ASN A 238 -3.19 2.33 25.65
C ASN A 238 -4.21 1.29 26.14
N ALA A 239 -4.90 0.61 25.23
CA ALA A 239 -5.89 -0.41 25.58
C ALA A 239 -5.27 -1.56 26.37
N PHE A 240 -4.03 -1.93 26.05
CA PHE A 240 -3.27 -2.98 26.73
C PHE A 240 -2.38 -2.46 27.88
N GLY A 241 -2.38 -1.15 28.15
CA GLY A 241 -1.62 -0.55 29.25
C GLY A 241 -0.10 -0.51 29.04
N PHE A 242 0.36 -0.40 27.80
CA PHE A 242 1.79 -0.36 27.44
C PHE A 242 2.40 1.06 27.45
N THR A 243 1.74 2.04 28.07
CA THR A 243 2.12 3.46 28.14
C THR A 243 2.20 3.94 29.57
#